data_AF-A0A512TP31-F1
#
_entry.id   AF-A0A512TP31-F1
#
_cell.length_a   1.000
_cell.length_b   1.000
_cell.length_c   1.000
_cell.angle_alpha   90.00
_cell.angle_beta   90.00
_cell.angle_gamma   90.00
#
_symmetry.space_group_name_H-M   'P 1'
#
loop_
_entity.id
_entity.type
_entity.pdbx_description
1 polymer ?
#
loop_
_entity_poly.entity_id
_entity_poly.type
_entity_poly.pdbx_seq_one_letter_code
_entity_poly.pdbx_strand_id
1 'polypeptide(L)' 'MLEKIKEICSPYELLRGNYGIERETLRIYKDGSLSQTFHPEVFGSKSDNPYITTDFA' A
#
# COMPACT_ATOMS: atom_id res chain seq x y z
N MET A 1 -27.08 10.82 -21.25
CA MET A 1 -26.47 10.47 -19.94
C MET A 1 -25.13 11.15 -19.78
N LEU A 2 -24.18 10.93 -20.70
CA LEU A 2 -22.84 11.54 -20.66
C LEU A 2 -22.86 13.08 -20.62
N GLU A 3 -23.69 13.72 -21.45
CA GLU A 3 -23.80 15.18 -21.48
C GLU A 3 -24.33 15.75 -20.17
N LYS A 4 -25.25 15.05 -19.50
CA LYS A 4 -25.74 15.44 -18.17
C LYS A 4 -24.63 15.38 -17.11
N ILE A 5 -23.70 14.43 -17.21
CA ILE A 5 -22.58 14.30 -16.25
C ILE A 5 -21.59 15.47 -16.42
N LYS A 6 -21.33 15.89 -17.66
CA LYS A 6 -20.46 17.05 -17.95
C LYS A 6 -21.03 18.37 -17.44
N GLU A 7 -22.35 18.48 -17.35
CA GLU A 7 -23.04 19.65 -16.79
C GLU A 7 -23.00 19.71 -15.26
N ILE A 8 -22.78 18.57 -14.59
CA ILE A 8 -22.87 18.44 -13.12
C ILE A 8 -21.48 18.45 -12.46
N CYS A 9 -20.44 18.01 -13.16
CA CYS A 9 -19.08 17.99 -12.62
C CYS A 9 -18.02 18.15 -13.71
N SER A 10 -16.96 18.86 -13.36
CA SER A 10 -15.78 19.03 -14.19
C SER A 10 -14.91 17.76 -14.21
N PRO A 11 -14.06 17.57 -15.24
CA PRO A 11 -13.05 16.51 -15.24
C PRO A 11 -12.15 16.54 -13.99
N TYR A 12 -11.86 17.73 -13.48
CA TYR A 12 -11.09 17.88 -12.25
C TYR A 12 -11.85 17.33 -11.03
N GLU A 13 -13.14 17.60 -10.91
CA GLU A 13 -14.00 17.05 -9.85
C GLU A 13 -14.10 15.53 -9.88
N LEU A 14 -14.16 14.94 -11.08
CA LEU A 14 -14.20 13.49 -11.25
C LEU A 14 -12.91 12.80 -10.83
N LEU A 15 -11.78 13.48 -10.96
CA LEU A 15 -10.45 12.95 -10.64
C LEU A 15 -9.99 13.30 -9.22
N ARG A 16 -10.77 14.08 -8.46
CA ARG A 16 -10.43 14.40 -7.07
C ARG A 16 -10.73 13.21 -6.17
N GLY A 17 -9.74 12.82 -5.37
CA GLY A 17 -9.85 11.77 -4.37
C GLY A 17 -8.59 11.69 -3.50
N ASN A 18 -8.71 11.01 -2.36
CA ASN A 18 -7.57 10.62 -1.55
C ASN A 18 -7.19 9.19 -1.93
N TYR A 19 -5.89 8.92 -2.14
CA TYR A 19 -5.39 7.62 -2.58
C TYR A 19 -4.36 7.10 -1.59
N GLY A 20 -4.54 5.87 -1.15
CA GLY A 20 -3.55 5.09 -0.41
C GLY A 20 -3.01 3.97 -1.29
N ILE A 21 -1.74 3.60 -1.09
CA ILE A 21 -1.13 2.46 -1.76
C ILE A 21 -0.52 1.57 -0.69
N GLU A 22 -0.81 0.29 -0.81
CA GLU A 22 -0.23 -0.76 0.02
C GLU A 22 0.55 -1.73 -0.88
N ARG A 23 1.63 -2.30 -0.35
CA ARG A 23 2.47 -3.26 -1.08
C ARG A 23 2.97 -4.33 -0.15
N GLU A 24 2.73 -5.58 -0.56
CA GLU A 24 3.28 -6.76 0.09
C GLU A 24 4.48 -7.31 -0.67
N THR A 25 5.44 -7.87 0.07
CA THR A 25 6.56 -8.59 -0.52
C THR A 25 7.17 -9.55 0.51
N LEU A 26 7.63 -10.70 0.04
CA LEU A 26 8.32 -11.69 0.89
C LEU A 26 9.79 -11.27 1.06
N ARG A 27 10.29 -11.36 2.28
CA ARG A 27 11.73 -11.20 2.55
C ARG A 27 12.43 -12.48 2.10
N ILE A 28 13.53 -12.33 1.36
CA ILE A 28 14.30 -13.43 0.79
C ILE A 28 15.79 -13.29 1.09
N TYR A 29 16.50 -14.41 1.07
CA TYR A 29 17.96 -14.44 1.02
C TYR A 29 18.44 -14.22 -0.43
N LYS A 30 19.76 -14.02 -0.60
CA LYS A 30 20.37 -13.74 -1.91
C LYS A 30 20.16 -14.86 -2.94
N ASP A 31 19.95 -16.08 -2.49
CA ASP A 31 19.67 -17.26 -3.32
C ASP A 31 18.19 -17.39 -3.73
N GLY A 32 17.33 -16.46 -3.28
CA GLY A 32 15.89 -16.46 -3.57
C GLY A 32 15.06 -17.27 -2.57
N SER A 33 15.66 -17.92 -1.58
CA SER A 33 14.93 -18.65 -0.55
C SER A 33 14.26 -17.70 0.46
N LEU A 34 13.13 -18.12 1.04
CA LEU A 34 12.38 -17.29 1.99
C LEU A 34 13.18 -17.05 3.28
N SER A 35 13.21 -15.80 3.72
CA SER A 35 13.81 -15.45 5.00
C SER A 35 13.02 -16.06 6.16
N GLN A 36 13.73 -16.73 7.07
CA GLN A 36 13.17 -17.28 8.32
C GLN A 36 13.50 -16.39 9.53
N THR A 37 14.08 -15.21 9.30
CA THR A 37 14.41 -14.26 10.37
C THR A 37 13.16 -13.54 10.84
N PHE A 38 13.13 -13.04 12.08
CA PHE A 38 12.02 -12.20 12.56
C PHE A 38 11.96 -10.83 11.86
N HIS A 39 10.89 -10.07 12.13
CA HIS A 39 10.76 -8.69 11.67
C HIS A 39 11.99 -7.86 12.13
N PRO A 40 12.66 -7.13 11.23
CA PRO A 40 13.87 -6.39 11.60
C PRO A 40 13.59 -5.32 12.67
N GLU A 41 14.34 -5.35 13.77
CA GLU A 41 14.16 -4.45 14.92
C GLU A 41 14.28 -2.97 14.58
N VAL A 42 15.05 -2.63 13.53
CA VAL A 42 15.20 -1.25 13.03
C VAL A 42 13.88 -0.61 12.59
N PHE A 43 12.88 -1.41 12.23
CA PHE A 43 11.54 -0.92 11.86
C PHE A 43 10.58 -0.82 13.07
N GLY A 44 11.03 -1.19 14.27
CA GLY A 44 10.23 -1.15 15.49
C GLY A 44 9.15 -2.22 15.55
N SER A 45 8.08 -1.94 16.29
CA SER A 45 6.93 -2.83 16.43
C SER A 45 6.11 -2.85 15.14
N LYS A 46 5.89 -4.05 14.59
CA LYS A 46 5.04 -4.24 13.41
C LYS A 46 3.59 -3.76 13.60
N SER A 47 3.09 -3.72 14.83
CA SER A 47 1.72 -3.31 15.13
C SER A 47 1.55 -1.80 15.21
N ASP A 48 2.65 -1.08 15.45
CA ASP A 48 2.61 0.37 15.72
C ASP A 48 3.22 1.19 14.57
N ASN A 49 3.97 0.56 13.66
CA ASN A 49 4.57 1.24 12.52
C ASN A 49 3.53 1.48 11.41
N PRO A 50 3.21 2.74 11.05
CA PRO A 50 2.15 3.05 10.08
C PRO A 50 2.54 2.79 8.62
N TYR A 51 3.82 2.49 8.33
CA TYR A 51 4.33 2.38 6.96
C TYR A 51 4.96 1.01 6.64
N ILE A 52 5.52 0.32 7.64
CA ILE A 52 6.20 -0.97 7.46
C ILE A 52 5.68 -1.94 8.50
N THR A 53 4.87 -2.90 8.05
CA THR A 53 4.31 -3.96 8.91
C THR A 53 4.49 -5.33 8.26
N THR A 54 3.99 -6.38 8.90
CA THR A 54 3.90 -7.72 8.32
C THR A 54 2.44 -8.11 8.22
N ASP A 55 2.06 -8.76 7.13
CA ASP A 55 0.76 -9.40 6.99
C ASP A 55 0.77 -10.81 7.67
N PHE A 56 0.49 -11.89 6.94
CA PHE A 56 0.24 -13.22 7.49
C PHE A 56 1.47 -13.98 8.01
N ALA A 57 2.62 -13.87 7.34
CA ALA A 57 3.79 -14.75 7.51
C ALA A 57 4.74 -14.38 8.65
#